data_AF-A0A1S9N4Q4-F1
#
_entry.id   AF-A0A1S9N4Q4-F1
#
_cell.length_a   1.000
_cell.length_b   1.000
_cell.length_c   1.000
_cell.angle_alpha   90.00
_cell.angle_beta   90.00
_cell.angle_gamma   90.00
#
_symmetry.space_group_name_H-M   'P 1'
#
loop_
_entity.id
_entity.type
_entity.pdbx_description
1 polymer ?
#
loop_
_entity_poly.entity_id
_entity_poly.type
_entity_poly.pdbx_seq_one_letter_code
_entity_poly.pdbx_strand_id
1 'polypeptide(L)'
;MKKLIYLISLSLITIALSSCSQSNKKLENMTTQKNNDYLAIVWENRTYVPFCPVDNSEKGTQIGIVNGDKKDQVYEYKNYSTDDWIISFYKSGEMDNSMLMKEINVTEIPDNLKSDYEWNKK
;
A
#
# COMPACT_ATOMS: atom_id res chain seq x y z
N MET A 1 39.57 -26.54 -21.99
CA MET A 1 38.63 -25.48 -21.62
C MET A 1 37.42 -25.44 -22.56
N LYS A 2 36.56 -26.47 -22.53
CA LYS A 2 35.27 -26.51 -23.26
C LYS A 2 34.13 -27.13 -22.44
N LYS A 3 34.44 -27.62 -21.23
CA LYS A 3 33.46 -28.23 -20.31
C LYS A 3 32.98 -27.27 -19.22
N LEU A 4 33.47 -26.03 -19.21
CA LEU A 4 33.06 -25.00 -18.22
C LEU A 4 32.00 -24.02 -18.77
N ILE A 5 31.62 -24.13 -20.05
CA ILE A 5 30.68 -23.19 -20.69
C ILE A 5 29.23 -23.70 -20.64
N TYR A 6 29.01 -25.01 -20.48
CA TYR A 6 27.66 -25.58 -20.47
C TYR A 6 26.97 -25.59 -19.09
N LEU A 7 27.65 -25.17 -18.02
CA LEU A 7 27.05 -25.10 -16.67
C LEU A 7 26.44 -23.72 -16.35
N ILE A 8 26.57 -22.73 -17.25
CA ILE A 8 26.08 -21.36 -17.01
C ILE A 8 24.69 -21.13 -17.65
N SER A 9 24.17 -22.06 -18.45
CA SER A 9 22.92 -21.85 -19.19
C SER A 9 21.64 -22.38 -18.51
N LEU A 10 21.66 -22.69 -17.21
CA LEU A 10 20.50 -23.30 -16.51
C LEU A 10 20.10 -22.62 -15.19
N SER A 11 20.32 -21.31 -15.04
CA SER A 11 20.05 -20.62 -13.77
C SER A 11 19.27 -19.31 -13.88
N LEU A 12 18.46 -19.10 -14.92
CA LEU A 12 17.83 -17.79 -15.15
C LEU A 12 16.32 -17.78 -15.41
N ILE A 13 15.60 -18.88 -15.20
CA ILE A 13 14.13 -18.86 -15.32
C ILE A 13 13.50 -19.58 -14.14
N THR A 14 13.58 -18.94 -12.98
CA THR A 14 12.59 -19.10 -11.90
C THR A 14 12.13 -17.71 -11.51
N ILE A 15 11.51 -17.00 -12.47
CA ILE A 15 10.59 -15.92 -12.12
C ILE A 15 9.43 -16.64 -11.43
N ALA A 16 9.48 -16.64 -10.11
CA ALA A 16 8.35 -17.03 -9.28
C ALA A 16 7.20 -16.07 -9.62
N LEU A 17 6.35 -16.49 -10.56
CA LEU A 17 4.98 -16.00 -10.62
C LEU A 17 4.30 -16.52 -9.35
N SER A 18 4.54 -15.82 -8.24
CA SER A 18 3.64 -15.84 -7.08
C SER A 18 2.34 -15.18 -7.53
N SER A 19 1.60 -15.90 -8.36
CA SER A 19 0.15 -15.80 -8.45
C SER A 19 -0.33 -16.11 -7.04
N CYS A 20 -0.46 -15.06 -6.23
CA CYS A 20 -1.13 -15.18 -4.95
C CYS A 20 -2.54 -15.63 -5.27
N SER A 21 -2.79 -16.92 -5.06
CA SER A 21 -4.11 -17.51 -5.06
C SER A 21 -5.01 -16.54 -4.29
N GLN A 22 -5.99 -15.96 -4.99
CA GLN A 22 -6.91 -14.98 -4.45
C GLN A 22 -7.92 -15.71 -3.56
N SER A 23 -7.41 -16.36 -2.53
CA SER A 23 -8.14 -17.19 -1.59
C SER A 23 -8.72 -16.28 -0.53
N ASN A 24 -9.93 -15.76 -0.75
CA ASN A 24 -10.85 -15.20 0.27
C ASN A 24 -10.15 -14.67 1.53
N LYS A 25 -9.15 -13.79 1.39
CA LYS A 25 -8.41 -13.27 2.54
C LYS A 25 -9.42 -12.40 3.27
N LYS A 26 -9.72 -12.77 4.52
CA LYS A 26 -10.66 -12.01 5.34
C LYS A 26 -10.14 -10.56 5.37
N LEU A 27 -11.00 -9.61 5.03
CA LEU A 27 -10.65 -8.20 5.11
C LEU A 27 -10.38 -7.85 6.58
N GLU A 28 -9.25 -7.20 6.81
CA GLU A 28 -8.91 -6.68 8.13
C GLU A 28 -9.83 -5.52 8.49
N ASN A 29 -10.13 -5.38 9.78
CA ASN A 29 -10.87 -4.24 10.30
C ASN A 29 -9.89 -3.29 10.99
N MET A 30 -9.51 -2.23 10.27
CA MET A 30 -8.61 -1.19 10.75
C MET A 30 -9.39 -0.13 11.54
N THR A 31 -8.69 0.68 12.31
CA THR A 31 -9.29 1.76 13.10
C THR A 31 -8.74 3.11 12.69
N THR A 32 -9.28 4.19 13.22
CA THR A 32 -8.75 5.54 13.00
C THR A 32 -8.24 6.16 14.30
N GLN A 33 -7.24 7.01 14.15
CA GLN A 33 -6.78 7.89 15.21
C GLN A 33 -6.86 9.33 14.71
N LYS A 34 -7.63 10.14 15.42
CA LYS A 34 -7.72 11.57 15.13
C LYS A 34 -6.52 12.30 15.71
N ASN A 35 -5.82 13.06 14.86
CA ASN A 35 -4.89 14.10 15.25
C ASN A 35 -5.57 15.47 15.04
N ASN A 36 -4.96 16.55 15.53
CA ASN A 36 -5.46 17.92 15.33
C ASN A 36 -5.55 18.29 13.83
N ASP A 37 -4.65 17.75 13.02
CA ASP A 37 -4.50 18.15 11.61
C ASP A 37 -5.01 17.11 10.60
N TYR A 38 -5.15 15.84 10.98
CA TYR A 38 -5.50 14.74 10.08
C TYR A 38 -6.19 13.57 10.79
N LEU A 39 -6.79 12.68 9.99
CA LEU A 39 -7.27 11.38 10.42
C LEU A 39 -6.29 10.31 9.94
N ALA A 40 -5.66 9.60 10.87
CA ALA A 40 -4.79 8.47 10.58
C ALA A 40 -5.56 7.17 10.55
N ILE A 41 -5.04 6.20 9.80
CA ILE A 41 -5.46 4.80 9.88
C ILE A 41 -4.48 4.08 10.80
N VAL A 42 -5.01 3.29 11.74
CA VAL A 42 -4.24 2.42 12.63
C VAL A 42 -4.54 0.98 12.27
N TRP A 43 -3.49 0.25 11.91
CA TRP A 43 -3.57 -1.16 11.57
C TRP A 43 -2.45 -1.91 12.28
N GLU A 44 -2.82 -2.90 13.09
CA GLU A 44 -1.92 -3.56 14.05
C GLU A 44 -1.24 -2.52 14.95
N ASN A 45 0.09 -2.44 14.93
CA ASN A 45 0.88 -1.47 15.69
C ASN A 45 1.46 -0.34 14.81
N ARG A 46 0.89 -0.13 13.62
CA ARG A 46 1.34 0.89 12.65
C ARG A 46 0.33 2.02 12.53
N THR A 47 0.84 3.23 12.32
CA THR A 47 0.02 4.43 12.12
C THR A 47 0.33 5.02 10.76
N TYR A 48 -0.70 5.10 9.92
CA TYR A 48 -0.63 5.61 8.56
C TYR A 48 -1.25 7.00 8.48
N VAL A 49 -0.47 7.96 8.00
CA VAL A 49 -0.86 9.37 7.88
C VAL A 49 -1.10 9.75 6.42
N PRO A 50 -2.03 10.67 6.10
CA PRO A 50 -2.25 11.08 4.72
C PRO A 50 -0.99 11.69 4.10
N PHE A 51 -0.72 11.34 2.84
CA PHE A 51 0.50 11.74 2.14
C PHE A 51 0.22 12.58 0.89
N CYS A 52 -0.49 12.03 -0.08
CA CYS A 52 -0.93 12.72 -1.30
C CYS A 52 -2.09 11.95 -1.97
N PRO A 53 -2.93 12.60 -2.79
CA PRO A 53 -3.89 11.90 -3.63
C PRO A 53 -3.16 11.11 -4.74
N VAL A 54 -3.72 9.96 -5.10
CA VAL A 54 -3.22 9.11 -6.19
C VAL A 54 -4.38 8.63 -7.06
N ASP A 55 -4.06 8.25 -8.30
CA ASP A 55 -5.04 7.69 -9.21
C ASP A 55 -5.61 6.37 -8.68
N ASN A 56 -6.88 6.14 -9.00
CA ASN A 56 -7.55 4.90 -8.63
C ASN A 56 -6.89 3.65 -9.24
N SER A 57 -6.11 3.81 -10.31
CA SER A 57 -5.31 2.74 -10.95
C SER A 57 -4.15 2.25 -10.08
N GLU A 58 -3.72 3.01 -9.08
CA GLU A 58 -2.58 2.67 -8.22
C GLU A 58 -2.92 1.65 -7.13
N LYS A 59 -4.22 1.35 -6.95
CA LYS A 59 -4.71 0.35 -5.98
C LYS A 59 -4.33 -1.07 -6.37
N GLY A 60 -3.71 -1.79 -5.44
CA GLY A 60 -3.53 -3.24 -5.49
C GLY A 60 -4.73 -3.99 -4.93
N THR A 61 -4.47 -5.05 -4.16
CA THR A 61 -5.52 -5.86 -3.53
C THR A 61 -6.18 -5.09 -2.40
N GLN A 62 -7.49 -5.25 -2.21
CA GLN A 62 -8.15 -4.76 -1.00
C GLN A 62 -7.69 -5.61 0.19
N ILE A 63 -7.21 -4.95 1.24
CA ILE A 63 -6.67 -5.61 2.44
C ILE A 63 -7.54 -5.37 3.67
N GLY A 64 -8.37 -4.33 3.68
CA GLY A 64 -9.22 -4.06 4.82
C GLY A 64 -10.36 -3.08 4.59
N ILE A 65 -11.03 -2.80 5.69
CA ILE A 65 -12.03 -1.74 5.87
C ILE A 65 -11.74 -0.99 7.17
N VAL A 66 -12.26 0.21 7.30
CA VAL A 66 -12.06 1.06 8.47
C VAL A 66 -13.32 1.07 9.34
N ASN A 67 -13.17 0.84 10.65
CA ASN A 67 -14.25 0.91 11.66
C ASN A 67 -15.50 0.09 11.32
N GLY A 68 -15.35 -1.01 10.57
CA GLY A 68 -16.44 -1.87 10.12
C GLY A 68 -17.27 -1.32 8.95
N ASP A 69 -16.92 -0.16 8.40
CA ASP A 69 -17.61 0.44 7.25
C ASP A 69 -17.12 -0.19 5.93
N LYS A 70 -18.03 -0.88 5.22
CA LYS A 70 -17.72 -1.51 3.92
C LYS A 70 -17.40 -0.51 2.81
N LYS A 71 -17.76 0.76 2.98
CA LYS A 71 -17.41 1.84 2.05
C LYS A 71 -16.04 2.42 2.30
N ASP A 72 -15.55 2.39 3.53
CA ASP A 72 -14.23 2.93 3.89
C ASP A 72 -13.17 1.83 3.75
N GLN A 73 -12.62 1.72 2.55
CA GLN A 73 -11.83 0.58 2.09
C GLN A 73 -10.34 0.92 2.13
N VAL A 74 -9.53 -0.09 2.46
CA VAL A 74 -8.06 0.02 2.47
C VAL A 74 -7.46 -0.96 1.48
N TYR A 75 -6.53 -0.48 0.66
CA TYR A 75 -5.87 -1.22 -0.40
C TYR A 75 -4.34 -1.17 -0.26
N GLU A 76 -3.68 -2.16 -0.85
CA GLU A 76 -2.25 -2.09 -1.16
C GLU A 76 -1.96 -0.92 -2.11
N TYR A 77 -0.80 -0.28 -1.95
CA TYR A 77 -0.22 0.55 -2.99
C TYR A 77 0.67 -0.33 -3.90
N LYS A 78 0.36 -0.38 -5.21
CA LYS A 78 1.03 -1.30 -6.14
C LYS A 78 2.56 -1.21 -6.08
N ASN A 79 3.23 -2.36 -5.99
CA ASN A 79 4.69 -2.50 -5.97
C ASN A 79 5.39 -1.94 -4.71
N TYR A 80 4.64 -1.55 -3.67
CA TYR A 80 5.20 -1.11 -2.40
C TYR A 80 4.73 -2.01 -1.24
N SER A 81 5.55 -2.09 -0.19
CA SER A 81 5.17 -2.83 1.01
C SER A 81 4.03 -2.12 1.73
N THR A 82 3.09 -2.91 2.24
CA THR A 82 2.07 -2.40 3.16
C THR A 82 2.63 -1.97 4.50
N ASP A 83 3.87 -2.35 4.81
CA ASP A 83 4.62 -1.83 5.96
C ASP A 83 4.87 -0.33 5.84
N ASP A 84 4.98 0.16 4.60
CA ASP A 84 5.33 1.55 4.35
C ASP A 84 4.14 2.37 3.83
N TRP A 85 3.30 1.76 2.99
CA TRP A 85 2.28 2.47 2.22
C TRP A 85 0.96 1.70 2.13
N ILE A 86 -0.15 2.41 2.33
CA ILE A 86 -1.50 1.90 2.05
C ILE A 86 -2.31 2.96 1.31
N ILE A 87 -3.38 2.55 0.63
CA ILE A 87 -4.33 3.47 0.02
C ILE A 87 -5.63 3.44 0.82
N SER A 88 -6.06 4.60 1.29
CA SER A 88 -7.40 4.85 1.82
C SER A 88 -8.33 5.24 0.67
N PHE A 89 -9.50 4.61 0.59
CA PHE A 89 -10.48 4.86 -0.46
C PHE A 89 -11.90 4.76 0.11
N TYR A 90 -12.63 5.87 0.11
CA TYR A 90 -14.04 5.87 0.51
C TYR A 90 -14.93 5.76 -0.73
N LYS A 91 -15.68 4.66 -0.84
CA LYS A 91 -16.60 4.40 -1.95
C LYS A 91 -17.93 5.13 -1.73
N SER A 92 -18.00 6.41 -2.09
CA SER A 92 -19.23 7.19 -2.01
C SER A 92 -20.22 6.85 -3.12
N GLY A 93 -19.72 6.43 -4.29
CA GLY A 93 -20.51 6.25 -5.52
C GLY A 93 -20.40 7.41 -6.52
N GLU A 94 -19.58 8.42 -6.22
CA GLU A 94 -19.33 9.60 -7.05
C GLU A 94 -17.88 9.57 -7.63
N MET A 95 -17.26 10.73 -7.84
CA MET A 95 -15.84 10.87 -8.22
C MET A 95 -14.91 10.59 -7.03
N ASP A 96 -14.91 9.35 -6.56
CA ASP A 96 -14.08 8.90 -5.43
C ASP A 96 -12.60 8.89 -5.80
N ASN A 97 -11.77 9.53 -4.96
CA ASN A 97 -10.32 9.56 -5.14
C ASN A 97 -9.61 8.71 -4.07
N SER A 98 -8.48 8.14 -4.45
CA SER A 98 -7.61 7.38 -3.55
C SER A 98 -6.65 8.33 -2.84
N MET A 99 -6.51 8.17 -1.52
CA MET A 99 -5.51 8.86 -0.72
C MET A 99 -4.39 7.89 -0.39
N LEU A 100 -3.17 8.21 -0.80
CA LEU A 100 -1.99 7.48 -0.37
C LEU A 100 -1.70 7.86 1.09
N MET A 101 -1.52 6.85 1.92
CA MET A 101 -1.19 6.98 3.33
C MET A 101 0.19 6.38 3.56
N LYS A 102 1.04 7.12 4.27
CA LYS A 102 2.41 6.72 4.62
C LYS A 102 2.44 6.23 6.06
N GLU A 103 3.10 5.12 6.34
CA GLU A 103 3.43 4.76 7.73
C GLU A 103 4.38 5.84 8.32
N ILE A 104 4.10 6.26 9.56
CA ILE A 104 4.68 7.48 10.13
C ILE A 104 6.21 7.46 10.27
N ASN A 105 6.81 6.27 10.41
CA ASN A 105 8.25 6.08 10.59
C ASN A 105 9.01 5.87 9.28
N VAL A 106 8.32 5.77 8.14
CA VAL A 106 8.96 5.67 6.82
C VAL A 106 9.68 6.97 6.48
N THR A 107 10.98 6.87 6.27
CA THR A 107 11.85 7.99 5.87
C THR A 107 12.22 7.98 4.39
N GLU A 108 12.20 6.80 3.75
CA GLU A 108 12.52 6.64 2.34
C GLU A 108 11.28 6.91 1.49
N ILE A 109 11.25 8.05 0.82
CA ILE A 109 10.16 8.47 -0.06
C ILE A 109 10.57 8.24 -1.51
N PRO A 110 9.75 7.54 -2.33
CA PRO A 110 10.01 7.40 -3.76
C PRO A 110 10.16 8.76 -4.46
N ASP A 111 11.13 8.89 -5.37
CA ASP A 111 11.48 10.17 -6.02
C ASP A 111 10.30 10.82 -6.77
N ASN A 112 9.35 10.02 -7.23
CA ASN A 112 8.16 10.47 -7.95
C ASN A 112 7.00 10.87 -7.02
N LEU A 113 7.17 10.75 -5.71
CA LEU A 113 6.17 11.11 -4.71
C LEU A 113 6.59 12.34 -3.93
N LYS A 114 5.64 13.24 -3.74
CA LYS A 114 5.78 14.42 -2.92
C LYS A 114 4.56 14.54 -2.03
N SER A 115 4.78 14.82 -0.75
CA SER A 115 3.65 15.05 0.14
C SER A 115 3.01 16.41 -0.13
N ASP A 116 1.69 16.41 -0.10
CA ASP A 116 0.87 17.62 -0.14
C ASP A 116 0.66 18.24 1.26
N TYR A 117 1.23 17.62 2.30
CA TYR A 117 0.96 17.98 3.70
C TYR A 117 2.22 18.28 4.51
N GLU A 118 2.15 19.35 5.32
CA GLU A 118 3.27 19.83 6.13
C GLU A 118 3.72 18.84 7.22
N TRP A 119 2.83 17.99 7.74
CA TRP A 119 3.18 17.02 8.78
C TRP A 119 4.17 15.95 8.30
N ASN A 120 4.31 15.75 6.98
CA ASN A 120 5.27 14.81 6.40
C ASN A 120 6.66 15.42 6.16
N LYS A 121 6.87 16.70 6.48
CA LYS A 121 8.17 17.38 6.30
C LYS A 121 9.07 17.35 7.55
N LYS A 122 8.66 16.61 8.57
CA LYS A 122 9.37 16.52 9.86
C LYS A 122 10.44 15.44 9.84
#